data_AF-A0ABD3ABE6-F1
#
_entry.id   AF-A0ABD3ABE6-F1
#
_cell.length_a   1.000
_cell.length_b   1.000
_cell.length_c   1.000
_cell.angle_alpha   90.00
_cell.angle_beta   90.00
_cell.angle_gamma   90.00
#
_symmetry.space_group_name_H-M   'P 1'
#
loop_
_entity.id
_entity.type
_entity.pdbx_description
1 polymer ?
#
loop_
_entity_poly.entity_id
_entity_poly.type
_entity_poly.pdbx_seq_one_letter_code
_entity_poly.pdbx_strand_id
1 'polypeptide(L)'
;MYIQQHRGVICVLAKLYEVAQSNAAWILDKYGENSMCMGESGICRDSERHQRSHALWWQASEQGNESAALLIGDAYYYGRGTERDYDRAANACQVSA
;
A
#
# COMPACT_ATOMS: atom_id res chain seq x y z
N MET A 1 25.78 25.10 -1.80
CA MET A 1 24.42 25.11 -2.41
C MET A 1 24.08 23.81 -3.16
N TYR A 2 25.04 22.95 -3.54
CA TYR A 2 24.78 21.65 -4.21
C TYR A 2 23.97 20.62 -3.38
N ILE A 3 24.12 20.61 -2.05
CA ILE A 3 23.48 19.62 -1.16
C ILE A 3 21.95 19.79 -1.10
N GLN A 4 21.43 21.02 -1.27
CA GLN A 4 19.98 21.27 -1.24
C GLN A 4 19.28 20.81 -2.53
N GLN A 5 19.98 20.84 -3.67
CA GLN A 5 19.41 20.44 -4.96
C GLN A 5 19.25 18.92 -5.06
N HIS A 6 20.18 18.15 -4.51
CA HIS A 6 20.04 16.69 -4.40
C HIS A 6 18.95 16.27 -3.42
N ARG A 7 18.78 16.99 -2.30
CA ARG A 7 17.67 16.74 -1.35
C ARG A 7 16.30 16.92 -2.00
N GLY A 8 16.15 17.94 -2.85
CA GLY A 8 14.92 18.16 -3.62
C GLY A 8 14.60 16.99 -4.56
N VAL A 9 15.58 16.50 -5.31
CA VAL A 9 15.42 15.36 -6.22
C VAL A 9 15.10 14.07 -5.46
N ILE A 10 15.79 13.80 -4.35
CA ILE A 10 15.54 12.62 -3.50
C ILE A 10 14.11 12.67 -2.91
N CYS A 11 13.65 13.85 -2.49
CA CYS A 11 12.30 14.02 -1.95
C CYS A 11 11.22 13.79 -3.01
N VAL A 12 11.43 14.29 -4.24
CA VAL A 12 10.52 14.03 -5.37
C VAL A 12 10.49 12.55 -5.75
N LEU A 13 11.65 11.89 -5.75
CA LEU A 13 11.74 10.45 -6.02
C LEU A 13 11.04 9.63 -4.93
N ALA A 14 11.19 10.02 -3.66
CA ALA A 14 10.43 9.41 -2.57
C ALA A 14 8.94 9.58 -2.83
N LYS A 15 8.46 10.82 -3.10
CA LYS A 15 7.05 11.12 -3.35
C LYS A 15 6.42 10.25 -4.46
N LEU A 16 7.17 10.04 -5.54
CA LEU A 16 6.75 9.20 -6.66
C LEU A 16 6.72 7.71 -6.30
N TYR A 17 7.59 7.29 -5.38
CA TYR A 17 7.71 5.90 -4.95
C TYR A 17 6.51 5.48 -4.10
N GLU A 18 6.02 6.28 -3.14
CA GLU A 18 4.82 5.88 -2.37
C GLU A 18 3.55 5.85 -3.23
N VAL A 19 3.47 6.69 -4.28
CA VAL A 19 2.36 6.68 -5.24
C VAL A 19 2.40 5.41 -6.08
N ALA A 20 3.59 5.01 -6.55
CA ALA A 20 3.76 3.77 -7.30
C ALA A 20 3.40 2.53 -6.46
N GLN A 21 3.81 2.49 -5.18
CA GLN A 21 3.44 1.42 -4.25
C GLN A 21 1.93 1.32 -4.04
N SER A 22 1.27 2.46 -3.83
CA SER A 22 -0.19 2.52 -3.64
C SER A 22 -0.95 2.08 -4.89
N ASN A 23 -0.49 2.46 -6.08
CA ASN A 23 -1.08 2.04 -7.35
C ASN A 23 -0.88 0.54 -7.57
N ALA A 24 0.29 0.00 -7.26
CA ALA A 24 0.56 -1.44 -7.35
C ALA A 24 -0.35 -2.23 -6.41
N ALA A 25 -0.53 -1.77 -5.17
CA ALA A 25 -1.44 -2.37 -4.21
C ALA A 25 -2.89 -2.37 -4.71
N TRP A 26 -3.34 -1.25 -5.28
CA TRP A 26 -4.69 -1.14 -5.84
C TRP A 26 -4.91 -2.10 -7.01
N ILE A 27 -3.91 -2.26 -7.89
CA ILE A 27 -3.99 -3.19 -9.01
C ILE A 27 -4.15 -4.63 -8.51
N LEU A 28 -3.39 -5.01 -7.47
CA LEU A 28 -3.46 -6.35 -6.88
C LEU A 28 -4.81 -6.61 -6.18
N ASP A 29 -5.39 -5.61 -5.52
CA ASP A 29 -6.70 -5.75 -4.85
C ASP A 29 -7.87 -5.79 -5.85
N LYS A 30 -7.84 -4.97 -6.91
CA LYS A 30 -8.98 -4.78 -7.81
C LYS A 30 -9.01 -5.70 -9.02
N TYR A 31 -7.84 -6.01 -9.61
CA TYR A 31 -7.81 -6.80 -10.85
C TYR A 31 -7.77 -8.30 -10.61
N GLY A 32 -7.65 -8.76 -9.35
CA GLY A 32 -7.79 -10.17 -9.00
C GLY A 32 -6.95 -11.08 -9.91
N GLU A 33 -7.60 -12.06 -10.55
CA GLU A 33 -6.98 -13.04 -11.46
C GLU A 33 -6.34 -12.43 -12.71
N ASN A 34 -6.77 -11.23 -13.11
CA ASN A 34 -6.17 -10.49 -14.21
C ASN A 34 -4.93 -9.69 -13.80
N SER A 35 -4.63 -9.59 -12.50
CA SER A 35 -3.40 -8.97 -12.00
C SER A 35 -2.24 -9.97 -12.06
N MET A 36 -1.12 -9.56 -12.68
CA MET A 36 0.09 -10.37 -12.73
C MET A 36 0.76 -10.37 -11.36
N CYS A 37 0.63 -11.46 -10.62
CA CYS A 37 1.32 -11.69 -9.36
C CYS A 37 2.09 -13.01 -9.48
N MET A 38 3.42 -12.96 -9.33
CA MET A 38 4.27 -14.15 -9.32
C MET A 38 4.27 -14.76 -7.91
N GLY A 39 3.50 -15.83 -7.73
CA GLY A 39 3.57 -16.74 -6.58
C GLY A 39 4.46 -17.95 -6.87
N GLU A 40 4.64 -18.86 -5.91
CA GLU A 40 5.47 -20.07 -6.07
C GLU A 40 5.01 -20.98 -7.24
N SER A 41 3.73 -20.92 -7.59
CA SER A 41 3.10 -21.71 -8.67
C SER A 41 2.93 -20.94 -10.00
N GLY A 42 3.47 -19.71 -10.11
CA GLY A 42 3.27 -18.84 -11.28
C GLY A 42 1.92 -18.11 -11.33
N ILE A 43 1.00 -18.41 -10.42
CA ILE A 43 -0.30 -17.74 -10.22
C ILE A 43 -0.46 -17.49 -8.72
N CYS A 44 -0.87 -16.29 -8.32
CA CYS A 44 -1.18 -15.99 -6.91
C CYS A 44 -2.64 -16.29 -6.57
N ARG A 45 -2.88 -16.82 -5.38
CA ARG A 45 -4.22 -16.92 -4.77
C ARG A 45 -4.73 -15.54 -4.35
N ASP A 46 -6.05 -15.39 -4.17
CA ASP A 46 -6.66 -14.17 -3.64
C ASP A 46 -6.04 -13.72 -2.31
N SER A 47 -5.78 -14.67 -1.41
CA SER A 47 -5.16 -14.38 -0.12
C SER A 47 -3.77 -13.76 -0.25
N GLU A 48 -2.93 -14.28 -1.16
CA GLU A 48 -1.58 -13.77 -1.42
C GLU A 48 -1.63 -12.38 -2.07
N ARG A 49 -2.59 -12.16 -2.97
CA ARG A 49 -2.81 -10.82 -3.57
C ARG A 49 -3.17 -9.79 -2.52
N HIS A 50 -4.15 -10.11 -1.68
CA HIS A 50 -4.57 -9.19 -0.62
C HIS A 50 -3.44 -8.98 0.41
N GLN A 51 -2.67 -10.00 0.76
CA GLN A 51 -1.49 -9.86 1.63
C GLN A 51 -0.45 -8.91 1.03
N ARG A 52 -0.14 -9.04 -0.26
CA ARG A 52 0.81 -8.16 -0.95
C ARG A 52 0.27 -6.74 -1.08
N SER A 53 -1.00 -6.59 -1.42
CA SER A 53 -1.67 -5.29 -1.49
C SER A 53 -1.62 -4.58 -0.14
N HIS A 54 -1.99 -5.29 0.94
CA HIS A 54 -1.90 -4.78 2.30
C HIS A 54 -0.48 -4.34 2.67
N ALA A 55 0.54 -5.15 2.36
CA ALA A 55 1.94 -4.80 2.64
C ALA A 55 2.40 -3.54 1.90
N LEU A 56 1.99 -3.37 0.64
CA LEU A 56 2.32 -2.19 -0.15
C LEU A 56 1.61 -0.92 0.34
N TRP A 57 0.32 -1.02 0.70
CA TRP A 57 -0.39 0.11 1.33
C TRP A 57 0.21 0.47 2.68
N TRP A 58 0.64 -0.51 3.47
CA TRP A 58 1.32 -0.26 4.75
C TRP A 58 2.61 0.54 4.52
N GLN A 59 3.45 0.11 3.58
CA GLN A 59 4.69 0.81 3.25
C GLN A 59 4.45 2.23 2.73
N ALA A 60 3.44 2.42 1.88
CA ALA A 60 3.09 3.75 1.38
C ALA A 60 2.52 4.65 2.47
N SER A 61 1.72 4.10 3.39
CA SER A 61 1.21 4.79 4.59
C SER A 61 2.36 5.29 5.46
N GLU A 62 3.34 4.43 5.76
CA GLU A 62 4.55 4.80 6.53
C GLU A 62 5.39 5.89 5.86
N GLN A 63 5.26 6.06 4.54
CA GLN A 63 5.91 7.14 3.78
C GLN A 63 5.06 8.43 3.72
N GLY A 64 3.94 8.47 4.43
CA GLY A 64 3.04 9.64 4.49
C GLY A 64 2.09 9.73 3.30
N ASN A 65 1.70 8.60 2.71
CA ASN A 65 0.60 8.56 1.75
C ASN A 65 -0.75 8.41 2.47
N GLU A 66 -1.46 9.52 2.62
CA GLU A 66 -2.79 9.55 3.26
C GLU A 66 -3.81 8.62 2.55
N SER A 67 -3.77 8.55 1.21
CA SER A 67 -4.64 7.64 0.46
C SER A 67 -4.34 6.17 0.78
N ALA A 68 -3.07 5.81 0.98
CA ALA A 68 -2.70 4.46 1.37
C ALA A 68 -3.10 4.14 2.82
N ALA A 69 -3.05 5.12 3.70
CA ALA A 69 -3.48 5.01 5.09
C ALA A 69 -5.01 4.83 5.22
N LEU A 70 -5.81 5.40 4.31
CA LEU A 70 -7.24 5.05 4.21
C LEU A 70 -7.45 3.61 3.71
N LEU A 71 -6.71 3.20 2.68
CA LEU A 71 -6.86 1.87 2.08
C LEU A 71 -6.39 0.74 3.02
N ILE A 72 -5.37 0.98 3.86
CA ILE A 72 -4.98 0.03 4.92
C ILE A 72 -6.06 -0.07 5.99
N GLY A 73 -6.74 1.05 6.33
CA GLY A 73 -7.89 1.06 7.21
C GLY A 73 -9.03 0.17 6.69
N ASP A 74 -9.38 0.31 5.41
CA ASP A 74 -10.32 -0.58 4.73
C ASP A 74 -9.85 -2.05 4.76
N ALA A 75 -8.56 -2.28 4.52
CA ALA A 75 -8.01 -3.64 4.54
C ALA A 75 -8.15 -4.30 5.92
N TYR A 76 -7.87 -3.58 7.01
CA TYR A 76 -8.11 -4.06 8.38
C TYR A 76 -9.60 -4.22 8.71
N TYR A 77 -10.46 -3.35 8.20
CA TYR A 77 -11.90 -3.43 8.41
C TYR A 77 -12.53 -4.67 7.77
N TYR A 78 -12.13 -4.98 6.52
CA TYR A 78 -12.64 -6.14 5.78
C TYR A 78 -11.84 -7.43 6.01
N GLY A 79 -10.66 -7.37 6.61
CA GLY A 79 -9.76 -8.51 6.77
C GLY A 79 -9.11 -8.96 5.45
N ARG A 80 -8.73 -8.00 4.60
CA ARG A 80 -8.08 -8.28 3.32
C ARG A 80 -6.58 -8.39 3.52
N GLY A 81 -6.06 -9.62 3.43
CA GLY A 81 -4.62 -9.87 3.58
C GLY A 81 -4.12 -9.83 5.01
N THR A 82 -5.03 -9.62 5.98
CA THR A 82 -4.78 -9.57 7.41
C THR A 82 -6.06 -10.02 8.15
N GLU A 83 -5.96 -10.26 9.45
CA GLU A 83 -7.15 -10.48 10.28
C GLU A 83 -7.92 -9.17 10.47
N ARG A 84 -9.23 -9.28 10.72
CA ARG A 84 -10.09 -8.12 10.97
C ARG A 84 -9.69 -7.47 12.29
N ASP A 85 -9.33 -6.20 12.24
CA ASP A 85 -8.91 -5.41 13.40
C ASP A 85 -9.48 -3.99 13.29
N TYR A 86 -10.58 -3.75 14.02
CA TYR A 86 -11.29 -2.48 13.98
C TYR A 86 -10.51 -1.35 14.66
N ASP A 87 -9.68 -1.67 15.66
CA ASP A 87 -8.89 -0.68 16.39
C ASP A 87 -7.76 -0.16 15.50
N ARG A 88 -7.09 -1.05 14.77
CA ARG A 88 -6.10 -0.66 13.75
C ARG A 88 -6.73 0.09 12.59
N ALA A 89 -7.92 -0.31 12.15
CA ALA A 89 -8.64 0.42 11.10
C ALA A 89 -8.97 1.86 11.53
N ALA A 90 -9.45 2.05 12.77
CA ALA A 90 -9.75 3.37 13.32
C ALA A 90 -8.50 4.24 13.45
N ASN A 91 -7.38 3.66 13.89
CA ASN A 91 -6.10 4.35 13.99
C ASN A 91 -5.61 4.80 12.60
N ALA A 92 -5.63 3.91 11.61
CA ALA A 92 -5.22 4.25 10.25
C ALA A 92 -6.06 5.40 9.65
N CYS A 93 -7.38 5.37 9.84
CA CYS A 93 -8.27 6.47 9.43
C CYS A 93 -7.99 7.78 10.17
N GLN A 94 -7.60 7.75 11.45
CA GLN A 94 -7.23 8.94 12.21
C GLN A 94 -5.93 9.58 11.72
N VAL A 95 -4.96 8.79 11.28
CA VAL A 95 -3.68 9.30 10.73
C VAL A 95 -3.88 9.93 9.35
N SER A 96 -4.97 9.59 8.66
CA SER A 96 -5.25 10.02 7.28
C SER A 96 -6.16 11.26 7.18
N ALA A 97 -6.69 11.74 8.30
CA ALA A 97 -7.67 12.83 8.40
C ALA A 97 -7.05 14.10 8.98
#